data_AF-A0AAQ4EF91-F1
#
_entry.id   AF-A0AAQ4EF91-F1
#
_cell.length_a   1.000
_cell.length_b   1.000
_cell.length_c   1.000
_cell.angle_alpha   90.00
_cell.angle_beta   90.00
_cell.angle_gamma   90.00
#
_symmetry.space_group_name_H-M   'P 1'
#
loop_
_entity.id
_entity.type
_entity.pdbx_description
1 polymer ?
#
loop_
_entity_poly.entity_id
_entity_poly.type
_entity_poly.pdbx_seq_one_letter_code
_entity_poly.pdbx_strand_id
1 'polypeptide(L)'
;MVLYLFFVCSKRGQFFKLVDNKEYQWTNADHRELLRNMLMTACDIGAITKPWDVQRVVADLVTMEFFQQGDMEKQELNLQPIDMMNREKKDQLPSMQLGFIDSICLPLYRSFSALNDRLYPLLEGVELNRMEWKRLADAHIASINGDRSDSDDTDARKKT
;
A
#
# COMPACT_ATOMS: atom_id res chain seq x y z
N MET A 1 -6.24 -7.12 11.12
CA MET A 1 -5.54 -6.82 9.85
C MET A 1 -4.10 -6.36 10.05
N VAL A 2 -3.82 -5.42 10.96
CA VAL A 2 -2.46 -4.87 11.22
C VAL A 2 -1.44 -5.90 11.75
N LEU A 3 -1.89 -6.86 12.56
CA LEU A 3 -1.03 -7.92 13.11
C LEU A 3 -0.49 -8.89 12.05
N TYR A 4 -1.21 -9.12 10.94
CA TYR A 4 -0.76 -10.03 9.88
C TYR A 4 0.35 -9.41 9.02
N LEU A 5 0.30 -8.10 8.80
CA LEU A 5 1.34 -7.36 8.07
C LEU A 5 2.71 -7.43 8.78
N PHE A 6 2.71 -7.47 10.12
CA PHE A 6 3.93 -7.59 10.92
C PHE A 6 4.58 -8.99 10.81
N PHE A 7 3.78 -10.06 10.69
CA PHE A 7 4.29 -11.42 10.52
C PHE A 7 4.91 -11.65 9.12
N VAL A 8 4.33 -11.04 8.09
CA VAL A 8 4.83 -11.06 6.71
C VAL A 8 6.26 -10.50 6.60
N CYS A 9 6.61 -9.49 7.39
CA CYS A 9 7.92 -8.85 7.35
C CYS A 9 9.08 -9.77 7.78
N SER A 10 8.85 -10.74 8.68
CA SER A 10 9.95 -11.58 9.19
C SER A 10 10.41 -12.65 8.19
N LYS A 11 9.53 -13.15 7.32
CA LYS A 11 9.85 -14.27 6.41
C LYS A 11 9.98 -13.88 4.93
N ARG A 12 9.54 -12.68 4.54
CA ARG A 12 9.67 -12.18 3.15
C ARG A 12 11.10 -12.14 2.62
N GLY A 13 12.07 -11.76 3.45
CA GLY A 13 13.46 -11.64 3.01
C GLY A 13 14.08 -12.98 2.63
N GLN A 14 13.66 -14.07 3.27
CA GLN A 14 14.09 -15.43 2.93
C GLN A 14 13.46 -15.87 1.61
N PHE A 15 12.20 -15.53 1.38
CA PHE A 15 11.50 -15.85 0.14
C PHE A 15 12.09 -15.10 -1.06
N PHE A 16 12.33 -13.79 -0.95
CA PHE A 16 12.90 -13.02 -2.05
C PHE A 16 14.27 -13.54 -2.46
N LYS A 17 15.15 -13.83 -1.49
CA LYS A 17 16.46 -14.46 -1.77
C LYS A 17 16.32 -15.80 -2.49
N LEU A 18 15.37 -16.65 -2.05
CA LEU A 18 15.15 -17.97 -2.64
C LEU A 18 14.66 -17.88 -4.09
N VAL A 19 13.78 -16.91 -4.38
CA VAL A 19 13.26 -16.67 -5.73
C VAL A 19 14.32 -16.05 -6.63
N ASP A 20 15.03 -15.03 -6.16
CA ASP A 20 16.07 -14.32 -6.92
C ASP A 20 17.23 -15.25 -7.30
N ASN A 21 17.65 -16.12 -6.37
CA ASN A 21 18.72 -17.09 -6.61
C ASN A 21 18.24 -18.34 -7.38
N LYS A 22 16.93 -18.51 -7.60
CA LYS A 22 16.31 -19.71 -8.20
C LYS A 22 16.66 -21.02 -7.48
N GLU A 23 16.85 -20.96 -6.17
CA GLU A 23 17.24 -22.11 -5.33
C GLU A 23 16.03 -22.85 -4.74
N TYR A 24 14.82 -22.52 -5.18
CA TYR A 24 13.59 -23.13 -4.66
C TYR A 24 13.50 -24.61 -5.03
N GLN A 25 13.22 -25.43 -4.02
CA GLN A 25 13.01 -26.88 -4.16
C GLN A 25 11.63 -27.24 -3.61
N TRP A 26 10.71 -27.66 -4.49
CA TRP A 26 9.33 -28.00 -4.12
C TRP A 26 9.19 -29.31 -3.36
N THR A 27 10.25 -30.11 -3.33
CA THR A 27 10.35 -31.34 -2.51
C THR A 27 10.59 -31.01 -1.04
N ASN A 28 11.21 -29.86 -0.73
CA ASN A 28 11.47 -29.45 0.64
C ASN A 28 10.19 -28.91 1.30
N ALA A 29 9.89 -29.40 2.50
CA ALA A 29 8.74 -28.97 3.29
C ALA A 29 8.82 -27.49 3.67
N ASP A 30 10.00 -26.99 4.01
CA ASP A 30 10.21 -25.61 4.47
C ASP A 30 9.96 -24.59 3.34
N HIS A 31 10.45 -24.90 2.13
CA HIS A 31 10.23 -24.06 0.95
C HIS A 31 8.74 -24.00 0.57
N ARG A 32 8.03 -25.12 0.70
CA ARG A 32 6.59 -25.20 0.47
C ARG A 32 5.78 -24.44 1.51
N GLU A 33 6.21 -24.47 2.77
CA GLU A 33 5.57 -23.70 3.84
C GLU A 33 5.78 -22.21 3.62
N LEU A 34 7.01 -21.81 3.29
CA LEU A 34 7.33 -20.43 2.95
C LEU A 34 6.51 -19.92 1.76
N LEU A 35 6.40 -20.70 0.68
CA LEU A 35 5.55 -20.36 -0.46
C LEU A 35 4.09 -20.21 -0.03
N ARG A 36 3.55 -21.12 0.78
CA ARG A 36 2.17 -21.04 1.26
C ARG A 36 1.92 -19.77 2.07
N ASN A 37 2.82 -19.43 2.98
CA ASN A 37 2.71 -18.20 3.78
C ASN A 37 2.72 -16.95 2.89
N MET A 38 3.61 -16.91 1.89
CA MET A 38 3.67 -15.79 0.94
C MET A 38 2.46 -15.76 0.01
N LEU A 39 1.93 -16.91 -0.41
CA LEU A 39 0.76 -16.99 -1.28
C LEU A 39 -0.50 -16.54 -0.54
N MET A 40 -0.68 -16.98 0.71
CA MET A 40 -1.76 -16.49 1.57
C MET A 40 -1.71 -14.98 1.73
N THR A 41 -0.50 -14.42 1.86
CA THR A 41 -0.29 -12.96 1.91
C THR A 41 -0.70 -12.29 0.60
N ALA A 42 -0.30 -12.85 -0.55
CA ALA A 42 -0.68 -12.31 -1.85
C ALA A 42 -2.20 -12.36 -2.05
N CYS A 43 -2.87 -13.41 -1.59
CA CYS A 43 -4.33 -13.48 -1.62
C CYS A 43 -5.00 -12.44 -0.71
N ASP A 44 -4.46 -12.22 0.51
CA ASP A 44 -4.98 -11.24 1.46
C ASP A 44 -4.90 -9.80 0.91
N ILE A 45 -3.76 -9.45 0.30
CA ILE A 45 -3.59 -8.14 -0.36
C ILE A 45 -4.03 -8.15 -1.83
N GLY A 46 -4.82 -9.14 -2.25
CA GLY A 46 -5.21 -9.36 -3.64
C GLY A 46 -6.04 -8.23 -4.26
N ALA A 47 -6.67 -7.40 -3.43
CA ALA A 47 -7.46 -6.25 -3.88
C ALA A 47 -6.65 -5.29 -4.77
N ILE A 48 -5.36 -5.08 -4.45
CA ILE A 48 -4.47 -4.16 -5.18
C ILE A 48 -4.20 -4.57 -6.64
N THR A 49 -4.56 -5.79 -7.02
CA THR A 49 -4.41 -6.31 -8.39
C THR A 49 -5.66 -6.10 -9.24
N LYS A 50 -6.77 -5.68 -8.64
CA LYS A 50 -8.07 -5.55 -9.31
C LYS A 50 -8.12 -4.28 -10.16
N PRO A 51 -9.05 -4.19 -11.14
CA PRO A 51 -9.28 -2.96 -11.87
C PRO A 51 -9.50 -1.77 -10.94
N TRP A 52 -9.07 -0.58 -11.39
CA TRP A 52 -9.05 0.64 -10.59
C TRP A 52 -10.37 0.92 -9.86
N ASP A 53 -11.50 0.77 -10.55
CA ASP A 53 -12.83 1.04 -10.02
C ASP A 53 -13.12 0.22 -8.77
N VAL A 54 -12.67 -1.04 -8.76
CA VAL A 54 -12.82 -1.96 -7.63
C VAL A 54 -11.79 -1.62 -6.56
N GLN A 55 -10.53 -1.44 -6.95
CA GLN A 55 -9.46 -1.19 -5.99
C GLN A 55 -9.67 0.09 -5.19
N ARG A 56 -10.18 1.15 -5.83
CA ARG A 56 -10.52 2.41 -5.15
C ARG A 56 -11.58 2.19 -4.07
N VAL A 57 -12.64 1.46 -4.38
CA VAL A 57 -13.70 1.16 -3.40
C VAL A 57 -13.15 0.36 -2.23
N VAL A 58 -12.30 -0.65 -2.49
CA VAL A 58 -11.68 -1.43 -1.42
C VAL A 58 -10.74 -0.56 -0.57
N ALA A 59 -9.94 0.30 -1.18
CA ALA A 59 -9.08 1.22 -0.45
C ALA A 59 -9.88 2.16 0.47
N ASP A 60 -10.99 2.71 -0.01
CA ASP A 60 -11.88 3.56 0.79
C ASP A 60 -12.48 2.81 1.99
N LEU A 61 -12.91 1.56 1.79
CA LEU A 61 -13.44 0.71 2.87
C LEU A 61 -12.37 0.39 3.91
N VAL A 62 -11.17 0.01 3.47
CA VAL A 62 -10.03 -0.29 4.35
C VAL A 62 -9.64 0.95 5.17
N THR A 63 -9.58 2.11 4.53
CA THR A 63 -9.30 3.37 5.22
C THR A 63 -10.38 3.72 6.24
N MET A 64 -11.66 3.49 5.91
CA MET A 64 -12.75 3.74 6.84
C MET A 64 -12.68 2.81 8.06
N GLU A 65 -12.32 1.53 7.87
CA GLU A 65 -12.09 0.59 8.98
C GLU A 65 -10.91 1.03 9.86
N PHE A 66 -9.79 1.46 9.25
CA PHE A 66 -8.64 1.95 10.01
C PHE A 66 -8.95 3.21 10.81
N PHE A 67 -9.74 4.13 10.28
CA PHE A 67 -10.18 5.30 11.03
C PHE A 67 -11.09 4.92 12.19
N GLN A 68 -12.01 3.98 12.00
CA GLN A 68 -12.85 3.49 13.09
C GLN A 68 -12.02 2.83 14.20
N GLN A 69 -11.00 2.05 13.85
CA GLN A 69 -10.08 1.46 14.81
C GLN A 69 -9.27 2.54 15.55
N GLY A 70 -8.72 3.53 14.84
CA GLY A 70 -7.99 4.64 15.46
C GLY A 70 -8.86 5.50 16.38
N ASP A 71 -10.10 5.75 15.99
CA ASP A 71 -11.09 6.46 16.82
C ASP A 71 -11.39 5.68 18.12
N MET A 72 -11.52 4.36 18.03
CA MET A 72 -11.72 3.47 19.19
C MET A 72 -10.49 3.45 20.12
N GLU A 73 -9.28 3.30 19.57
CA GLU A 73 -8.04 3.34 20.37
C GLU A 73 -7.84 4.68 21.09
N LYS A 74 -8.20 5.78 20.44
CA LYS A 74 -8.14 7.13 21.03
C LYS A 74 -9.16 7.29 22.16
N GLN A 75 -10.39 6.79 21.98
CA GLN A 75 -11.48 6.92 22.95
C GLN A 75 -11.33 5.97 24.15
N GLU A 76 -10.93 4.73 23.91
CA GLU A 76 -10.90 3.69 24.95
C GLU A 76 -9.55 3.58 25.67
N LEU A 77 -8.43 3.85 24.97
CA LEU A 77 -7.09 3.61 25.49
C LEU A 77 -6.26 4.89 25.69
N ASN A 78 -6.80 6.07 25.32
CA ASN A 78 -6.07 7.35 25.31
C ASN A 78 -4.72 7.29 24.56
N LEU A 79 -4.60 6.37 23.58
CA LEU A 79 -3.43 6.23 22.73
C LEU A 79 -3.54 7.17 21.53
N GLN A 80 -2.41 7.71 21.08
CA GLN A 80 -2.36 8.43 19.81
C GLN A 80 -2.36 7.39 18.68
N PRO A 81 -3.40 7.35 17.83
CA PRO A 81 -3.46 6.40 16.72
C PRO A 81 -2.33 6.68 15.73
N ILE A 82 -1.77 5.63 15.13
CA ILE A 82 -0.77 5.78 14.07
C ILE A 82 -1.34 6.59 12.90
N ASP A 83 -0.47 7.26 12.13
CA ASP A 83 -0.86 8.16 11.03
C ASP A 83 -1.86 7.55 10.04
N MET A 84 -1.77 6.24 9.78
CA MET A 84 -2.67 5.50 8.89
C MET A 84 -4.10 5.37 9.43
N MET A 85 -4.26 5.46 10.74
CA MET A 85 -5.53 5.35 11.47
C MET A 85 -6.07 6.70 11.91
N ASN A 86 -5.33 7.79 11.69
CA ASN A 86 -5.79 9.12 12.02
C ASN A 86 -6.66 9.69 10.88
N ARG A 87 -7.96 9.83 11.16
CA ARG A 87 -8.94 10.43 10.23
C ARG A 87 -8.53 11.82 9.74
N GLU A 88 -7.78 12.58 10.54
CA GLU A 88 -7.31 13.93 10.20
C GLU A 88 -6.24 13.92 9.09
N LYS A 89 -5.65 12.76 8.77
CA LYS A 89 -4.66 12.59 7.70
C LYS A 89 -5.24 11.98 6.42
N LYS A 90 -6.57 12.07 6.22
CA LYS A 90 -7.24 11.53 5.02
C LYS A 90 -6.64 12.05 3.71
N ASP A 91 -6.15 13.28 3.69
CA ASP A 91 -5.52 13.91 2.53
C ASP A 91 -4.19 13.23 2.13
N GLN A 92 -3.54 12.55 3.07
CA GLN A 92 -2.29 11.82 2.83
C GLN A 92 -2.53 10.40 2.29
N LEU A 93 -3.79 9.96 2.21
CA LEU A 93 -4.16 8.60 1.79
C LEU A 93 -3.50 8.16 0.48
N PRO A 94 -3.47 8.98 -0.61
CA PRO A 94 -2.80 8.57 -1.84
C PRO A 94 -1.31 8.30 -1.66
N SER A 95 -0.62 9.13 -0.87
CA SER A 95 0.81 8.93 -0.56
C SER A 95 1.05 7.67 0.28
N MET A 96 0.14 7.37 1.22
CA MET A 96 0.23 6.17 2.05
C MET A 96 0.02 4.90 1.23
N GLN A 97 -0.96 4.90 0.32
CA GLN A 97 -1.20 3.79 -0.60
C GLN A 97 0.00 3.55 -1.52
N LEU A 98 0.64 4.61 -2.04
CA LEU A 98 1.88 4.47 -2.79
C LEU A 98 3.01 3.84 -1.98
N GLY A 99 3.21 4.28 -0.73
CA GLY A 99 4.21 3.69 0.15
C GLY A 99 3.96 2.20 0.42
N PHE A 100 2.70 1.82 0.61
CA PHE A 100 2.28 0.43 0.79
C PHE A 100 2.54 -0.41 -0.47
N ILE A 101 2.14 0.09 -1.64
CA ILE A 101 2.35 -0.59 -2.92
C ILE A 101 3.85 -0.81 -3.18
N ASP A 102 4.67 0.21 -2.97
CA ASP A 102 6.11 0.17 -3.26
C ASP A 102 6.87 -0.74 -2.28
N SER A 103 6.48 -0.74 -1.01
CA SER A 103 7.20 -1.46 0.04
C SER A 103 6.75 -2.91 0.21
N ILE A 104 5.53 -3.26 -0.19
CA ILE A 104 4.91 -4.56 0.09
C ILE A 104 4.41 -5.23 -1.19
N CYS A 105 3.50 -4.60 -1.93
CA CYS A 105 2.81 -5.25 -3.05
C CYS A 105 3.76 -5.54 -4.22
N LEU A 106 4.50 -4.51 -4.69
CA LEU A 106 5.36 -4.65 -5.86
C LEU A 106 6.44 -5.72 -5.69
N PRO A 107 7.25 -5.75 -4.61
CA PRO A 107 8.25 -6.80 -4.42
C PRO A 107 7.63 -8.21 -4.36
N LEU A 108 6.45 -8.34 -3.75
CA LEU A 108 5.75 -9.61 -3.63
C LEU A 108 5.28 -10.12 -4.99
N TYR A 109 4.54 -9.31 -5.76
CA TYR A 109 3.99 -9.72 -7.05
C TYR A 109 5.08 -9.87 -8.13
N ARG A 110 6.18 -9.11 -8.04
CA ARG A 110 7.37 -9.35 -8.88
C ARG A 110 7.97 -10.73 -8.63
N SER A 111 8.12 -11.11 -7.36
CA SER A 111 8.62 -12.44 -6.99
C SER A 111 7.68 -13.54 -7.49
N PHE A 112 6.36 -13.36 -7.38
CA PHE A 112 5.38 -14.33 -7.91
C PHE A 112 5.39 -14.42 -9.43
N SER A 113 5.50 -13.28 -10.13
CA SER A 113 5.63 -13.27 -11.59
C SER A 113 6.92 -13.95 -12.05
N ALA A 114 8.03 -13.81 -11.31
CA ALA A 114 9.29 -14.49 -11.60
C ALA A 114 9.22 -16.01 -11.39
N LEU A 115 8.36 -16.47 -10.47
CA LEU A 115 8.10 -17.90 -10.25
C LEU A 115 7.24 -18.52 -11.35
N ASN A 116 6.26 -17.78 -11.88
CA ASN A 116 5.36 -18.26 -12.93
C ASN A 116 4.81 -17.09 -13.76
N ASP A 117 5.13 -17.09 -15.05
CA ASP A 117 4.69 -16.07 -16.02
C ASP A 117 3.17 -15.90 -16.07
N ARG A 118 2.39 -16.94 -15.72
CA ARG A 118 0.92 -16.85 -15.66
C ARG A 118 0.41 -15.92 -14.56
N LEU A 119 1.25 -15.55 -13.60
CA LEU A 119 0.93 -14.60 -12.52
C LEU A 119 1.26 -13.16 -12.90
N TYR A 120 1.84 -12.92 -14.08
CA TYR A 120 2.15 -11.58 -14.58
C TYR A 120 0.95 -10.60 -14.57
N PRO A 121 -0.30 -11.01 -14.90
CA PRO A 121 -1.44 -10.11 -14.83
C PRO A 121 -1.69 -9.50 -13.45
N LEU A 122 -1.29 -10.19 -12.37
CA LEU A 122 -1.39 -9.66 -11.01
C LEU A 122 -0.40 -8.51 -10.80
N LEU A 123 0.83 -8.67 -11.29
CA LEU A 123 1.85 -7.63 -11.24
C LEU A 123 1.44 -6.42 -12.09
N GLU A 124 0.96 -6.65 -13.31
CA GLU A 124 0.45 -5.59 -14.18
C GLU A 124 -0.66 -4.78 -13.50
N GLY A 125 -1.64 -5.46 -12.86
CA GLY A 125 -2.69 -4.79 -12.10
C GLY A 125 -2.16 -3.89 -10.97
N VAL A 126 -1.12 -4.34 -10.25
CA VAL A 126 -0.47 -3.53 -9.21
C VAL A 126 0.21 -2.30 -9.81
N GLU A 127 0.92 -2.46 -10.93
CA GLU A 127 1.62 -1.35 -11.60
C GLU A 127 0.65 -0.30 -12.15
N LEU A 128 -0.47 -0.73 -12.74
CA LEU A 128 -1.54 0.17 -13.19
C LEU A 128 -2.18 0.94 -12.03
N ASN A 129 -2.52 0.26 -10.95
CA ASN A 129 -3.10 0.91 -9.77
C ASN A 129 -2.12 1.88 -9.11
N ARG A 130 -0.82 1.53 -9.09
CA ARG A 130 0.22 2.44 -8.61
C ARG A 130 0.28 3.74 -9.42
N MET A 131 0.19 3.65 -10.75
CA MET A 131 0.20 4.84 -11.61
C MET A 131 -0.98 5.76 -11.30
N GLU A 132 -2.16 5.19 -11.07
CA GLU A 132 -3.35 5.97 -10.75
C GLU A 132 -3.27 6.60 -9.35
N TRP A 133 -2.79 5.86 -8.35
CA TRP A 133 -2.50 6.44 -7.04
C TRP A 133 -1.45 7.56 -7.10
N LYS A 134 -0.44 7.42 -7.96
CA LYS A 134 0.57 8.46 -8.20
C LYS A 134 -0.06 9.70 -8.79
N ARG A 135 -0.92 9.53 -9.80
CA ARG A 135 -1.66 10.63 -10.42
C ARG A 135 -2.50 11.40 -9.40
N LEU A 136 -3.16 10.70 -8.47
CA LEU A 136 -3.94 11.33 -7.39
C LEU A 136 -3.05 12.06 -6.37
N ALA A 137 -1.92 11.47 -6.00
CA ALA A 137 -0.97 12.11 -5.09
C ALA A 137 -0.37 13.40 -5.70
N ASP A 138 0.04 13.33 -6.97
CA ASP A 138 0.61 14.48 -7.70
C ASP A 138 -0.44 15.60 -7.87
N ALA A 139 -1.68 15.24 -8.20
CA ALA A 139 -2.79 16.20 -8.31
C ALA A 139 -3.07 16.91 -6.97
N HIS A 140 -3.03 16.17 -5.86
CA HIS A 140 -3.21 16.73 -4.53
C HIS A 140 -2.08 17.71 -4.14
N ILE A 141 -0.83 17.37 -4.47
CA ILE A 141 0.32 18.26 -4.26
C ILE A 141 0.18 19.53 -5.11
N ALA A 142 -0.27 19.40 -6.36
CA ALA A 142 -0.50 20.53 -7.26
C ALA A 142 -1.57 21.49 -6.71
N SER A 143 -2.69 20.99 -6.16
CA SER A 143 -3.70 21.85 -5.54
C SER A 143 -3.17 22.62 -4.33
N ILE A 144 -2.34 21.99 -3.48
CA ILE A 144 -1.74 22.64 -2.31
C ILE A 144 -0.78 23.77 -2.74
N ASN A 145 -0.01 23.54 -3.80
CA ASN A 145 0.94 24.53 -4.31
C ASN A 145 0.25 25.69 -5.03
N GLY A 146 -0.88 25.44 -5.71
CA GLY A 146 -1.70 26.49 -6.35
C GLY A 146 -2.32 27.45 -5.33
N ASP A 147 -2.87 26.92 -4.22
CA ASP A 147 -3.43 27.75 -3.14
C ASP A 147 -2.37 28.62 -2.44
N ARG A 148 -1.12 28.14 -2.34
CA ARG A 148 -0.02 28.93 -1.77
C ARG A 148 0.38 30.11 -2.66
N SER A 149 0.38 29.95 -3.99
CA SER A 149 0.73 31.04 -4.92
C SER A 149 -0.30 32.17 -4.95
N ASP A 150 -1.60 31.89 -4.78
CA ASP A 150 -2.64 32.93 -4.71
C ASP A 150 -2.64 33.70 -3.38
N SER A 151 -2.17 33.06 -2.30
CA SER A 151 -2.02 33.71 -0.98
C SER A 151 -0.84 34.69 -0.90
N ASP A 152 0.23 34.48 -1.68
CA ASP A 152 1.38 35.38 -1.72
C ASP A 152 1.14 36.63 -2.60
N ASP A 153 0.36 36.50 -3.68
CA ASP A 153 0.05 37.64 -4.57
C ASP A 153 -0.99 38.61 -3.94
N THR A 154 -1.81 38.12 -3.00
CA THR A 154 -2.76 38.95 -2.25
C THR A 154 -2.13 39.73 -1.09
N ASP A 155 -1.00 39.30 -0.51
CA ASP A 155 -0.23 40.10 0.46
C ASP A 155 0.69 41.12 -0.23
N ALA A 156 1.20 40.82 -1.43
CA ALA A 156 1.99 41.76 -2.23
C ALA A 156 1.16 42.98 -2.70
N ARG A 157 -0.13 42.80 -3.01
CA ARG A 157 -1.03 43.89 -3.42
C ARG A 157 -1.57 44.78 -2.30
N LYS A 158 -1.40 44.41 -1.02
CA LYS A 158 -1.81 45.24 0.13
C LYS A 158 -0.73 46.15 0.69
N LYS A 159 0.51 46.06 0.18
CA LYS A 159 1.67 46.88 0.61
C LYS A 159 2.05 48.00 -0.36
N THR A 160 1.26 48.27 -1.39
CA THR A 160 1.41 49.44 -2.28
C THR A 160 0.18 50.32 -2.16
#